data_AF-A0A2U3LPU4-F1
#
_entry.id   AF-A0A2U3LPU4-F1
#
_cell.length_a   1.000
_cell.length_b   1.000
_cell.length_c   1.000
_cell.angle_alpha   90.00
_cell.angle_beta   90.00
_cell.angle_gamma   90.00
#
_symmetry.space_group_name_H-M   'P 1'
#
loop_
_entity.id
_entity.type
_entity.pdbx_description
1 polymer ?
#
loop_
_entity_poly.entity_id
_entity_poly.type
_entity_poly.pdbx_seq_one_letter_code
_entity_poly.pdbx_strand_id
1 'polypeptide(L)'
;MTPARFRFDTLGDGHDRAAFRCSDNALDRYCQTQVTENIRRRITKCVAVVETAAGQVAAYYPLSAASIPLVDLPPDEAKRLPRCPTLAAVRIGRLAVDQRFQRRGLGELMLMNAVHRTIQDAAAAFALLVDATDSARS
;
A
#
# COMPACT_ATOMS: atom_id res chain seq x y z
N MET A 1 6.77 -16.21 24.20
CA MET A 1 6.48 -15.14 23.23
C MET A 1 5.10 -15.37 22.66
N THR A 2 4.14 -14.50 22.92
CA THR A 2 2.84 -14.53 22.24
C THR A 2 3.06 -14.13 20.78
N PRO A 3 2.60 -14.92 19.80
CA PRO A 3 2.76 -14.55 18.40
C PRO A 3 2.07 -13.22 18.12
N ALA A 4 2.67 -12.41 17.24
CA ALA A 4 2.04 -11.17 16.78
C ALA A 4 0.67 -11.49 16.17
N ARG A 5 -0.35 -10.72 16.55
CA ARG A 5 -1.75 -10.94 16.13
C ARG A 5 -1.91 -10.85 14.61
N PHE A 6 -1.13 -9.97 13.98
CA PHE A 6 -1.13 -9.75 12.55
C PHE A 6 0.27 -9.95 11.99
N ARG A 7 0.34 -10.45 10.76
CA ARG A 7 1.56 -10.61 9.97
C ARG A 7 1.40 -9.97 8.60
N PHE A 8 2.52 -9.55 8.01
CA PHE A 8 2.55 -8.94 6.68
C PHE A 8 3.10 -9.92 5.66
N ASP A 9 2.32 -10.20 4.63
CA ASP A 9 2.64 -11.14 3.56
C ASP A 9 2.64 -10.44 2.21
N THR A 10 3.44 -10.94 1.27
CA THR A 10 3.18 -10.64 -0.15
C THR A 10 1.88 -11.33 -0.56
N LEU A 11 0.91 -10.56 -1.06
CA LEU A 11 -0.38 -11.08 -1.50
C LEU A 11 -0.18 -12.04 -2.68
N GLY A 12 -0.87 -13.18 -2.64
CA GLY A 12 -0.80 -14.24 -3.65
C GLY A 12 -1.86 -15.31 -3.43
N ASP A 13 -1.78 -16.41 -4.17
CA ASP A 13 -2.84 -17.42 -4.26
C ASP A 13 -3.19 -18.13 -2.95
N GLY A 14 -2.28 -18.13 -1.97
CA GLY A 14 -2.52 -18.68 -0.63
C GLY A 14 -3.45 -17.84 0.26
N HIS A 15 -3.95 -16.69 -0.21
CA HIS A 15 -4.81 -15.80 0.56
C HIS A 15 -6.26 -15.89 0.09
N ASP A 16 -7.17 -16.27 1.00
CA ASP A 16 -8.61 -16.13 0.76
C ASP A 16 -9.01 -14.65 0.87
N ARG A 17 -9.38 -14.09 -0.28
CA ARG A 17 -9.82 -12.70 -0.44
C ARG A 17 -11.30 -12.60 -0.74
N ALA A 18 -12.00 -13.71 -0.97
CA ALA A 18 -13.39 -13.71 -1.43
C ALA A 18 -14.33 -13.06 -0.42
N ALA A 19 -14.03 -13.22 0.87
CA ALA A 19 -14.78 -12.66 1.98
C ALA A 19 -14.32 -11.23 2.39
N PHE A 20 -13.31 -10.64 1.75
CA PHE A 20 -12.81 -9.31 2.12
C PHE A 20 -13.88 -8.24 1.85
N ARG A 21 -14.23 -7.45 2.87
CA ARG A 21 -15.19 -6.34 2.76
C ARG A 21 -14.72 -5.13 3.53
N CYS A 22 -14.57 -3.98 2.88
CA CYS A 22 -14.25 -2.68 3.49
C CYS A 22 -15.37 -1.66 3.22
N SER A 23 -15.13 -0.38 3.45
CA SER A 23 -16.12 0.68 3.23
C SER A 23 -16.23 1.12 1.75
N ASP A 24 -15.32 0.70 0.89
CA ASP A 24 -15.28 1.05 -0.53
C ASP A 24 -15.39 -0.22 -1.40
N ASN A 25 -16.53 -0.39 -2.06
CA ASN A 25 -16.80 -1.54 -2.95
C ASN A 25 -15.79 -1.66 -4.11
N ALA A 26 -15.18 -0.56 -4.54
CA ALA A 26 -14.13 -0.61 -5.56
C ALA A 26 -12.84 -1.24 -5.02
N LEU A 27 -12.51 -1.00 -3.74
CA LEU A 27 -11.38 -1.65 -3.06
C LEU A 27 -11.66 -3.13 -2.80
N ASP A 28 -12.89 -3.47 -2.41
CA ASP A 28 -13.31 -4.87 -2.28
C ASP A 28 -13.10 -5.63 -3.59
N ARG A 29 -13.63 -5.09 -4.70
CA ARG A 29 -13.49 -5.69 -6.03
C ARG A 29 -12.02 -5.77 -6.46
N TYR A 30 -11.25 -4.71 -6.21
CA TYR A 30 -9.83 -4.69 -6.54
C TYR A 30 -9.08 -5.83 -5.85
N CYS A 31 -9.29 -5.98 -4.53
CA CYS A 31 -8.70 -7.03 -3.72
C CYS A 31 -9.13 -8.41 -4.18
N GLN A 32 -10.42 -8.61 -4.46
CA GLN A 32 -10.97 -9.93 -4.79
C GLN A 32 -10.54 -10.42 -6.18
N THR A 33 -10.56 -9.55 -7.19
CA THR A 33 -10.50 -10.01 -8.59
C THR A 33 -9.43 -9.33 -9.44
N GLN A 34 -9.01 -8.10 -9.15
CA GLN A 34 -8.16 -7.33 -10.07
C GLN A 34 -6.67 -7.40 -9.72
N VAL A 35 -6.34 -7.38 -8.42
CA VAL A 35 -4.96 -7.25 -7.94
C VAL A 35 -4.04 -8.39 -8.43
N THR A 36 -4.57 -9.61 -8.60
CA THR A 36 -3.80 -10.76 -9.10
C THR A 36 -3.20 -10.49 -10.48
N GLU A 37 -3.98 -9.90 -11.39
CA GLU A 37 -3.49 -9.60 -12.75
C GLU A 37 -2.45 -8.47 -12.72
N ASN A 38 -2.63 -7.48 -11.85
CA ASN A 38 -1.65 -6.41 -11.68
C ASN A 38 -0.32 -6.93 -11.12
N ILE A 39 -0.36 -7.86 -10.18
CA ILE A 39 0.83 -8.55 -9.67
C ILE A 39 1.50 -9.35 -10.80
N ARG A 40 0.71 -10.15 -11.56
CA ARG A 40 1.21 -10.97 -12.66
C ARG A 40 1.91 -10.14 -13.74
N ARG A 41 1.35 -8.98 -14.07
CA ARG A 41 1.92 -8.02 -15.03
C ARG A 41 3.04 -7.16 -14.47
N ARG A 42 3.40 -7.32 -13.18
CA ARG A 42 4.38 -6.49 -12.47
C ARG A 42 4.03 -5.00 -12.44
N ILE A 43 2.74 -4.68 -12.54
CA ILE A 43 2.23 -3.31 -12.39
C ILE A 43 2.34 -2.89 -10.92
N THR A 44 2.08 -3.82 -10.00
CA THR A 44 2.17 -3.57 -8.56
C THR A 44 2.70 -4.80 -7.82
N LYS A 45 3.34 -4.58 -6.68
CA LYS A 45 3.44 -5.58 -5.61
C LYS A 45 2.30 -5.29 -4.64
N CYS A 46 1.61 -6.30 -4.10
CA CYS A 46 0.59 -6.08 -3.08
C CYS A 46 0.98 -6.78 -1.79
N VAL A 47 0.77 -6.10 -0.67
CA VAL A 47 1.03 -6.62 0.67
C VAL A 47 -0.30 -6.84 1.38
N ALA A 48 -0.48 -8.02 1.96
CA ALA A 48 -1.62 -8.37 2.80
C ALA A 48 -1.23 -8.28 4.28
N VAL A 49 -2.18 -7.86 5.10
CA VAL A 49 -2.14 -8.04 6.55
C VAL A 49 -3.04 -9.22 6.88
N VAL A 50 -2.48 -10.26 7.47
CA VAL A 50 -3.19 -11.51 7.76
C VAL A 50 -3.32 -11.67 9.27
N GLU A 51 -4.53 -11.97 9.76
CA GLU A 51 -4.71 -12.37 11.16
C GLU A 51 -4.11 -13.75 11.39
N THR A 52 -3.15 -13.85 12.31
CA THR A 52 -2.38 -15.08 12.55
C THR A 52 -3.25 -16.25 13.02
N ALA A 53 -4.32 -15.97 13.76
CA ALA A 53 -5.18 -17.01 14.33
C ALA A 53 -6.06 -17.73 13.29
N ALA A 54 -6.63 -16.99 12.35
CA ALA A 54 -7.61 -17.49 11.40
C ALA A 54 -7.11 -17.52 9.94
N GLY A 55 -5.95 -16.93 9.64
CA GLY A 55 -5.43 -16.81 8.28
C GLY A 55 -6.20 -15.84 7.39
N GLN A 56 -7.07 -15.01 7.97
CA GLN A 56 -7.94 -14.10 7.22
C GLN A 56 -7.18 -12.84 6.80
N VAL A 57 -7.42 -12.39 5.56
CA VAL A 57 -6.94 -11.08 5.08
C VAL A 57 -7.70 -9.98 5.80
N ALA A 58 -7.02 -9.31 6.73
CA ALA A 58 -7.56 -8.23 7.55
C ALA A 58 -7.43 -6.86 6.87
N ALA A 59 -6.39 -6.68 6.06
CA ALA A 59 -6.14 -5.46 5.30
C ALA A 59 -5.21 -5.74 4.12
N TYR A 60 -5.11 -4.82 3.17
CA TYR A 60 -4.09 -4.87 2.12
C TYR A 60 -3.71 -3.48 1.65
N TYR A 61 -2.53 -3.39 1.02
CA TYR A 61 -2.11 -2.20 0.30
C TYR A 61 -1.20 -2.55 -0.90
N PRO A 62 -1.42 -1.95 -2.08
CA PRO A 62 -0.54 -2.10 -3.23
C PRO A 62 0.61 -1.08 -3.20
N LEU A 63 1.77 -1.48 -3.74
CA LEU A 63 2.96 -0.66 -3.97
C LEU A 63 3.32 -0.70 -5.45
N SER A 64 3.62 0.45 -6.05
CA SER A 64 4.09 0.53 -7.43
C SER A 64 5.21 1.56 -7.57
N ALA A 65 6.05 1.41 -8.60
CA ALA A 65 6.97 2.47 -8.99
C ALA A 65 6.19 3.71 -9.42
N ALA A 66 6.75 4.88 -9.14
CA ALA A 66 6.21 6.17 -9.56
C ALA A 66 7.35 7.14 -9.86
N SER A 67 7.00 8.23 -10.53
CA SER A 67 7.89 9.36 -10.75
C SER A 67 7.19 10.66 -10.44
N ILE A 68 7.94 11.63 -9.89
CA ILE A 68 7.46 12.98 -9.62
C ILE A 68 8.16 13.91 -10.61
N PRO A 69 7.44 14.57 -11.52
CA PRO A 69 8.00 15.64 -12.33
C PRO A 69 8.54 16.76 -11.44
N LEU A 70 9.76 17.23 -11.71
CA LEU A 70 10.38 18.27 -10.87
C LEU A 70 9.56 19.59 -10.88
N VAL A 71 8.82 19.83 -11.96
CA VAL A 71 7.92 20.98 -12.12
C VAL A 71 6.71 20.94 -11.17
N ASP A 72 6.36 19.76 -10.66
CA ASP A 72 5.22 19.59 -9.74
C ASP A 72 5.64 19.86 -8.28
N LEU A 73 6.92 20.09 -8.01
CA LEU A 73 7.42 20.43 -6.67
C LEU A 73 7.40 21.94 -6.42
N PRO A 74 7.24 22.37 -5.14
CA PRO A 74 7.45 23.75 -4.75
C PRO A 74 8.84 24.25 -5.23
N PRO A 75 8.95 25.48 -5.75
CA PRO A 75 10.19 25.99 -6.34
C PRO A 75 11.40 25.90 -5.39
N ASP A 76 11.18 26.06 -4.08
CA ASP A 76 12.26 26.03 -3.10
C ASP A 76 12.74 24.62 -2.77
N GLU A 77 11.89 23.60 -2.95
CA GLU A 77 12.30 22.19 -2.89
C GLU A 77 13.05 21.80 -4.17
N ALA A 78 12.51 22.17 -5.34
CA ALA A 78 13.09 21.84 -6.63
C ALA A 78 14.53 22.36 -6.79
N LYS A 79 14.84 23.57 -6.28
CA LYS A 79 16.19 24.17 -6.33
C LYS A 79 17.25 23.37 -5.55
N ARG A 80 16.85 22.57 -4.56
CA ARG A 80 17.76 21.80 -3.69
C ARG A 80 18.08 20.41 -4.25
N LEU A 81 17.50 20.05 -5.40
CA LEU A 81 17.58 18.73 -5.99
C LEU A 81 18.45 18.73 -7.25
N PRO A 82 18.98 17.56 -7.65
CA PRO A 82 19.69 17.43 -8.92
C PRO A 82 18.84 17.91 -10.08
N ARG A 83 19.48 18.49 -11.11
CA ARG A 83 18.81 18.88 -12.36
C ARG A 83 18.43 17.62 -13.14
N CYS A 84 17.31 17.01 -12.76
CA CYS A 84 16.72 15.83 -13.38
C CYS A 84 15.24 16.12 -13.67
N PRO A 85 14.68 15.70 -14.82
CA PRO A 85 13.28 15.99 -15.15
C PRO A 85 12.29 15.32 -14.19
N THR A 86 12.66 14.19 -13.59
CA THR A 86 11.81 13.43 -12.67
C THR A 86 12.61 12.87 -11.50
N LEU A 87 11.92 12.66 -10.37
CA LEU A 87 12.45 11.99 -9.20
C LEU A 87 11.79 10.62 -9.06
N ALA A 88 12.57 9.61 -8.67
CA ALA A 88 12.04 8.29 -8.37
C ALA A 88 11.19 8.32 -7.10
N ALA A 89 10.03 7.69 -7.14
CA ALA A 89 9.14 7.57 -6.00
C ALA A 89 8.53 6.16 -5.94
N VAL A 90 7.99 5.80 -4.78
CA VAL A 90 7.12 4.63 -4.62
C VAL A 90 5.73 5.12 -4.32
N ARG A 91 4.73 4.64 -5.04
CA ARG A 91 3.33 4.92 -4.73
C ARG A 91 2.74 3.81 -3.87
N ILE A 92 2.16 4.18 -2.75
CA ILE A 92 1.19 3.36 -2.03
C ILE A 92 -0.16 3.65 -2.67
N GLY A 93 -0.75 2.65 -3.31
CA GLY A 93 -2.14 2.78 -3.74
C GLY A 93 -3.08 2.71 -2.54
N ARG A 94 -4.38 2.82 -2.79
CA ARG A 94 -5.39 2.91 -1.73
C ARG A 94 -5.29 1.73 -0.75
N LEU A 95 -5.22 2.07 0.54
CA LEU A 95 -5.18 1.13 1.64
C LEU A 95 -6.61 0.73 1.99
N ALA A 96 -6.84 -0.55 2.30
CA ALA A 96 -8.16 -1.02 2.71
C ALA A 96 -8.05 -1.92 3.93
N VAL A 97 -8.93 -1.69 4.91
CA VAL A 97 -9.08 -2.52 6.09
C VAL A 97 -10.46 -3.16 6.06
N ASP A 98 -10.50 -4.48 6.23
CA ASP A 98 -11.75 -5.22 6.30
C ASP A 98 -12.57 -4.78 7.52
N GLN A 99 -13.89 -4.69 7.36
CA GLN A 99 -14.84 -4.20 8.36
C GLN A 99 -14.70 -4.93 9.70
N ARG A 100 -14.42 -6.24 9.67
CA ARG A 100 -14.22 -7.07 10.88
C ARG A 100 -12.99 -6.65 11.69
N PHE A 101 -12.06 -5.93 11.06
CA PHE A 101 -10.73 -5.57 11.59
C PHE A 101 -10.51 -4.07 11.73
N GLN A 102 -11.53 -3.25 11.50
CA GLN A 102 -11.45 -1.80 11.69
C GLN A 102 -11.18 -1.42 13.16
N ARG A 103 -10.67 -0.18 13.35
CA ARG A 103 -10.34 0.38 14.67
C ARG A 103 -9.29 -0.42 15.47
N ARG A 104 -8.42 -1.16 14.76
CA ARG A 104 -7.28 -1.93 15.34
C ARG A 104 -5.90 -1.36 14.97
N GLY A 105 -5.82 -0.12 14.49
CA GLY A 105 -4.55 0.52 14.10
C GLY A 105 -3.91 0.01 12.80
N LEU A 106 -4.64 -0.79 12.00
CA LEU A 106 -4.07 -1.44 10.81
C LEU A 106 -3.63 -0.45 9.71
N GLY A 107 -4.30 0.70 9.59
CA GLY A 107 -3.91 1.74 8.63
C GLY A 107 -2.49 2.28 8.87
N GLU A 108 -2.22 2.66 10.12
CA GLU A 108 -0.91 3.15 10.55
C GLU A 108 0.17 2.07 10.41
N LEU A 109 -0.13 0.84 10.84
CA LEU A 109 0.79 -0.29 10.68
C LEU A 109 1.15 -0.56 9.22
N MET A 110 0.19 -0.44 8.29
CA MET A 110 0.46 -0.58 6.86
C MET A 110 1.36 0.55 6.34
N LEU A 111 1.12 1.80 6.75
CA LEU A 111 1.94 2.93 6.34
C LEU A 111 3.40 2.77 6.81
N MET A 112 3.59 2.41 8.09
CA MET A 112 4.92 2.13 8.64
C MET A 112 5.60 0.97 7.92
N ASN A 113 4.85 -0.10 7.62
CA ASN A 113 5.38 -1.25 6.88
C ASN A 113 5.79 -0.87 5.45
N ALA A 114 5.01 -0.02 4.77
CA ALA A 114 5.33 0.47 3.44
C ALA A 114 6.61 1.30 3.44
N VAL A 115 6.75 2.25 4.38
CA VAL A 115 7.97 3.05 4.57
C VAL A 115 9.18 2.15 4.79
N HIS A 116 9.07 1.19 5.72
CA HIS A 116 10.16 0.26 6.01
C HIS A 116 10.56 -0.55 4.76
N ARG A 117 9.59 -1.08 4.00
CA ARG A 117 9.86 -1.83 2.77
C ARG A 117 10.52 -0.98 1.69
N THR A 118 10.11 0.27 1.53
CA THR A 118 10.71 1.17 0.54
C THR A 118 12.16 1.52 0.89
N ILE A 119 12.47 1.75 2.16
CA ILE A 119 13.84 2.02 2.62
C ILE A 119 14.77 0.81 2.38
N GLN A 120 14.23 -0.40 2.50
CA GLN A 120 14.98 -1.65 2.31
C GLN A 120 15.02 -2.12 0.85
N ASP A 121 14.33 -1.45 -0.08
CA ASP A 121 14.35 -1.82 -1.50
C ASP A 121 15.70 -1.44 -2.13
N ALA A 122 16.13 -2.20 -3.14
CA ALA A 122 17.39 -1.93 -3.83
C ALA A 122 17.34 -0.65 -4.67
N ALA A 123 16.16 -0.29 -5.16
CA ALA A 123 15.95 0.96 -5.89
C ALA A 123 15.70 2.11 -4.91
N ALA A 124 16.57 3.11 -4.92
CA ALA A 124 16.37 4.32 -4.13
C ALA A 124 15.10 5.07 -4.59
N ALA A 125 14.32 5.54 -3.63
CA ALA A 125 13.17 6.39 -3.85
C ALA A 125 13.34 7.69 -3.03
N PHE A 126 13.09 8.82 -3.68
CA PHE A 126 13.12 10.14 -3.03
C PHE A 126 11.89 10.33 -2.13
N ALA A 127 10.74 9.83 -2.56
CA ALA A 127 9.47 10.03 -1.88
C ALA A 127 8.57 8.80 -1.91
N LEU A 128 7.68 8.74 -0.93
CA LEU A 128 6.49 7.88 -0.95
C LEU A 128 5.27 8.73 -1.27
N LEU A 129 4.56 8.35 -2.33
CA LEU A 129 3.32 8.97 -2.74
C LEU A 129 2.15 8.18 -2.17
N VAL A 130 1.21 8.87 -1.53
CA VAL A 130 -0.03 8.28 -1.02
C VAL A 130 -1.18 9.12 -1.55
N ASP A 131 -2.06 8.49 -2.32
CA ASP A 131 -3.30 9.13 -2.72
C ASP A 131 -4.25 9.10 -1.52
N ALA A 132 -4.45 10.25 -0.88
CA ALA A 132 -5.47 10.39 0.15
C ALA A 132 -6.84 10.25 -0.53
N THR A 133 -7.62 9.24 -0.14
CA THR A 133 -9.05 9.25 -0.45
C THR A 133 -9.68 10.37 0.36
N ASP A 134 -10.46 11.21 -0.31
CA ASP A 134 -11.18 12.34 0.26
C ASP A 134 -12.36 11.85 1.13
N SER A 135 -12.01 11.13 2.20
CA SER A 135 -12.91 10.60 3.22
C SER A 135 -12.65 11.28 4.57
N ALA A 136 -12.09 12.50 4.53
CA ALA A 136 -12.16 13.47 5.62
C ALA A 136 -13.45 14.30 5.47
N ARG A 137 -14.62 13.66 5.61
CA ARG A 137 -15.87 14.36 5.93
C ARG A 137 -16.64 13.59 7.00
N SER A 138 -16.69 14.24 8.16
CA SER A 138 -17.62 14.12 9.29
C SER A 138 -17.49 12.91 10.20
#